data_AF-A0A9W9WHL8-F1
#
_entry.id   AF-A0A9W9WHL8-F1
#
_cell.length_a   1.000
_cell.length_b   1.000
_cell.length_c   1.000
_cell.angle_alpha   90.00
_cell.angle_beta   90.00
_cell.angle_gamma   90.00
#
_symmetry.space_group_name_H-M   'P 1'
#
loop_
_entity.id
_entity.type
_entity.pdbx_description
1 polymer ?
#
loop_
_entity_poly.entity_id
_entity_poly.type
_entity_poly.pdbx_seq_one_letter_code
_entity_poly.pdbx_strand_id
1 'polypeptide(L)'
;MSSVRFLTRGADLAAARAATLNLPRASIGSTVLRRELSSAAIVRPTVRRSLRTNVPVAAVASRAANQAVRYASSSSEPLSKTQLYDLHVEHGAKMVPFAGFDMPLQYADLSHVESHMWTREKASLFDVSHMVQHQLSGPGAIDLLKKVTPSSVDKLAPNTSTLSCLLEEGTGGMVDDCVITRRGEDTFYFVTNAGRRTEDLAFLAAEIDAYRSKHGADSLKWEILGERALVALQGPLAASVLQPLIHTANTPASETDLSTLYFGSCRELYLTLPDGSATAHPLLISRTGYTGEDGFEISIPTSGAPSLPRQVTELLLADSSKSRLAGLAARDSLRLEAGMCLYGHDISTAQTPPAAALGWVVGRDRRDPATATFNGASVILPQLASPKSIPQRRVGLSVEKGPPAREGAVVVDISDPANPVEVGIVTSGLPSPSLGGANIAMAYVKQGLHTKGTELAVKVRNKVRKATVVGMPWVPSKFYRPQ
;
A
#
# COMPACT_ATOMS: atom_id res chain seq x y z
N MET A 1 -28.65 1.01 46.60
CA MET A 1 -29.62 -0.11 46.53
C MET A 1 -30.18 -0.17 45.13
N SER A 2 -29.84 -1.20 44.36
CA SER A 2 -30.77 -1.96 43.50
C SER A 2 -29.92 -2.88 42.62
N SER A 3 -30.06 -4.17 42.90
CA SER A 3 -29.38 -5.31 42.30
C SER A 3 -30.18 -5.81 41.10
N VAL A 4 -29.49 -6.13 40.00
CA VAL A 4 -30.08 -6.85 38.87
C VAL A 4 -29.57 -8.29 38.88
N ARG A 5 -30.54 -9.21 38.87
CA ARG A 5 -30.39 -10.67 38.96
C ARG A 5 -29.87 -11.28 37.66
N PHE A 6 -29.11 -12.36 37.82
CA PHE A 6 -28.76 -13.35 36.80
C PHE A 6 -29.95 -14.28 36.48
N LEU A 7 -30.01 -14.76 35.23
CA LEU A 7 -30.75 -15.95 34.83
C LEU A 7 -29.84 -16.87 34.03
N THR A 8 -29.60 -18.05 34.59
CA THR A 8 -29.01 -19.24 33.98
C THR A 8 -30.10 -20.24 33.61
N ARG A 9 -29.90 -20.99 32.51
CA ARG A 9 -30.36 -22.36 32.15
C ARG A 9 -30.03 -22.55 30.66
N GLY A 10 -29.37 -23.59 30.15
CA GLY A 10 -29.04 -24.91 30.68
C GLY A 10 -29.78 -26.00 29.90
N ALA A 11 -29.05 -26.72 29.04
CA ALA A 11 -29.28 -28.10 28.55
C ALA A 11 -30.52 -28.33 27.63
N ASP A 12 -30.60 -29.28 26.68
CA ASP A 12 -29.80 -30.46 26.37
C ASP A 12 -30.27 -31.13 25.04
N LEU A 13 -29.47 -32.08 24.55
CA LEU A 13 -29.82 -33.33 23.82
C LEU A 13 -30.10 -33.40 22.29
N ALA A 14 -29.17 -34.13 21.62
CA ALA A 14 -29.36 -35.34 20.78
C ALA A 14 -30.16 -35.27 19.46
N ALA A 15 -29.95 -36.06 18.39
CA ALA A 15 -28.91 -36.97 17.91
C ALA A 15 -29.38 -37.49 16.51
N ALA A 16 -28.45 -38.14 15.77
CA ALA A 16 -28.67 -39.13 14.70
C ALA A 16 -29.14 -38.67 13.29
N ARG A 17 -28.90 -39.39 12.18
CA ARG A 17 -27.83 -40.24 11.59
C ARG A 17 -28.40 -40.73 10.22
N ALA A 18 -27.51 -41.20 9.32
CA ALA A 18 -27.76 -42.02 8.11
C ALA A 18 -28.17 -41.27 6.80
N ALA A 19 -27.36 -41.27 5.72
CA ALA A 19 -27.07 -42.35 4.72
C ALA A 19 -28.31 -42.62 3.82
N THR A 20 -28.32 -42.78 2.50
CA THR A 20 -27.41 -43.29 1.42
C THR A 20 -28.23 -43.11 0.10
N LEU A 21 -27.71 -42.96 -1.14
CA LEU A 21 -27.34 -44.01 -2.12
C LEU A 21 -27.38 -43.45 -3.57
N ASN A 22 -26.81 -44.24 -4.48
CA ASN A 22 -26.27 -43.98 -5.83
C ASN A 22 -27.23 -43.94 -7.06
N LEU A 23 -26.86 -43.13 -8.09
CA LEU A 23 -26.67 -43.37 -9.57
C LEU A 23 -27.74 -44.12 -10.44
N PRO A 24 -27.58 -44.32 -11.79
CA PRO A 24 -27.41 -43.39 -12.94
C PRO A 24 -28.25 -43.81 -14.22
N ARG A 25 -28.19 -43.05 -15.35
CA ARG A 25 -28.13 -43.47 -16.79
C ARG A 25 -28.53 -42.32 -17.77
N ALA A 26 -27.67 -41.93 -18.73
CA ALA A 26 -27.54 -42.38 -20.15
C ALA A 26 -28.74 -41.94 -21.04
N SER A 27 -28.68 -41.56 -22.33
CA SER A 27 -27.68 -41.29 -23.39
C SER A 27 -28.51 -40.94 -24.67
N ILE A 28 -27.87 -40.84 -25.86
CA ILE A 28 -28.42 -40.68 -27.24
C ILE A 28 -28.42 -39.21 -27.70
N GLY A 29 -27.88 -38.79 -28.85
CA GLY A 29 -27.29 -39.49 -30.00
C GLY A 29 -26.90 -38.50 -31.11
N SER A 30 -26.06 -38.97 -32.02
CA SER A 30 -25.42 -38.39 -33.23
C SER A 30 -26.34 -37.61 -34.20
N THR A 31 -25.85 -36.79 -35.16
CA THR A 31 -25.32 -37.20 -36.50
C THR A 31 -24.78 -35.95 -37.25
N VAL A 32 -23.47 -35.85 -37.54
CA VAL A 32 -22.75 -35.95 -38.84
C VAL A 32 -23.49 -35.45 -40.10
N LEU A 33 -22.86 -34.51 -40.84
CA LEU A 33 -22.76 -34.54 -42.32
C LEU A 33 -21.55 -33.71 -42.83
N ARG A 34 -20.79 -34.33 -43.75
CA ARG A 34 -19.65 -33.80 -44.53
C ARG A 34 -20.10 -33.27 -45.91
N ARG A 35 -19.36 -32.32 -46.49
CA ARG A 35 -18.89 -32.26 -47.91
C ARG A 35 -18.10 -30.96 -48.10
N GLU A 36 -16.78 -30.99 -48.32
CA GLU A 36 -16.01 -31.23 -49.57
C GLU A 36 -15.74 -29.98 -50.44
N LEU A 37 -14.54 -30.00 -51.00
CA LEU A 37 -13.71 -28.97 -51.61
C LEU A 37 -14.09 -28.64 -53.07
N SER A 38 -13.67 -27.48 -53.57
CA SER A 38 -13.03 -27.39 -54.91
C SER A 38 -12.23 -26.09 -55.08
N SER A 39 -11.24 -26.15 -55.98
CA SER A 39 -10.10 -25.25 -56.13
C SER A 39 -10.18 -24.33 -57.36
N ALA A 40 -9.42 -23.23 -57.28
CA ALA A 40 -8.54 -22.61 -58.29
C ALA A 40 -9.08 -22.11 -59.66
N ALA A 41 -8.73 -20.86 -59.99
CA ALA A 41 -8.35 -20.45 -61.34
C ALA A 41 -7.37 -19.25 -61.33
N ILE A 42 -6.33 -19.38 -62.15
CA ILE A 42 -5.24 -18.44 -62.42
C ILE A 42 -5.58 -17.66 -63.70
N VAL A 43 -5.40 -16.34 -63.74
CA VAL A 43 -5.11 -15.58 -64.98
C VAL A 43 -4.19 -14.38 -64.70
N ARG A 44 -3.10 -14.29 -65.47
CA ARG A 44 -2.27 -13.11 -65.81
C ARG A 44 -2.27 -13.02 -67.36
N PRO A 45 -1.73 -12.00 -68.06
CA PRO A 45 -1.10 -10.73 -67.64
C PRO A 45 -1.59 -9.48 -68.43
N THR A 46 -1.09 -8.29 -68.12
CA THR A 46 -0.57 -7.35 -69.15
C THR A 46 0.25 -6.21 -68.52
N VAL A 47 1.36 -5.90 -69.19
CA VAL A 47 2.34 -4.88 -68.83
C VAL A 47 1.97 -3.56 -69.48
N ARG A 48 2.00 -2.45 -68.72
CA ARG A 48 2.29 -1.12 -69.29
C ARG A 48 3.10 -0.28 -68.31
N ARG A 49 4.14 0.32 -68.88
CA ARG A 49 5.22 1.08 -68.24
C ARG A 49 4.82 2.56 -68.22
N SER A 50 4.90 3.24 -67.08
CA SER A 50 4.86 4.70 -67.01
C SER A 50 5.46 5.23 -65.70
N LEU A 51 6.64 5.83 -65.87
CA LEU A 51 7.23 7.00 -65.23
C LEU A 51 7.05 7.27 -63.71
N ARG A 52 8.22 7.42 -63.09
CA ARG A 52 8.49 7.82 -61.71
C ARG A 52 8.05 9.25 -61.42
N THR A 53 7.39 9.45 -60.28
CA THR A 53 7.51 10.66 -59.44
C THR A 53 7.44 10.23 -57.98
N ASN A 54 8.52 10.48 -57.23
CA ASN A 54 8.65 10.16 -55.80
C ASN A 54 7.76 11.08 -54.95
N VAL A 55 6.88 10.49 -54.14
CA VAL A 55 6.29 11.11 -52.95
C VAL A 55 6.33 10.06 -51.84
N PRO A 56 6.95 10.31 -50.66
CA PRO A 56 7.01 9.30 -49.61
C PRO A 56 5.68 9.27 -48.86
N VAL A 57 5.00 8.12 -48.91
CA VAL A 57 3.88 7.80 -48.02
C VAL A 57 4.47 7.21 -46.74
N ALA A 58 4.12 7.81 -45.61
CA ALA A 58 4.52 7.38 -44.28
C ALA A 58 4.01 5.96 -43.98
N ALA A 59 4.94 5.05 -43.72
CA ALA A 59 4.64 3.71 -43.24
C ALA A 59 4.29 3.75 -41.75
N VAL A 60 3.14 3.19 -41.40
CA VAL A 60 2.71 2.91 -40.04
C VAL A 60 3.66 1.89 -39.43
N ALA A 61 4.55 2.35 -38.56
CA ALA A 61 5.45 1.50 -37.79
C ALA A 61 4.70 0.86 -36.62
N SER A 62 4.81 -0.46 -36.55
CA SER A 62 4.40 -1.31 -35.43
C SER A 62 4.94 -0.77 -34.10
N ARG A 63 4.05 -0.56 -33.12
CA ARG A 63 4.39 -0.22 -31.73
C ARG A 63 5.31 -1.30 -31.15
N ALA A 64 6.59 -0.98 -31.02
CA ALA A 64 7.53 -1.74 -30.22
C ALA A 64 7.06 -1.74 -28.76
N ALA A 65 7.06 -2.91 -28.16
CA ALA A 65 6.75 -3.13 -26.75
C ALA A 65 7.67 -2.25 -25.88
N ASN A 66 7.06 -1.45 -24.99
CA ASN A 66 7.75 -0.79 -23.90
C ASN A 66 8.41 -1.87 -23.03
N GLN A 67 9.70 -2.10 -23.25
CA GLN A 67 10.54 -2.75 -22.25
C GLN A 67 10.54 -1.84 -21.03
N ALA A 68 9.99 -2.34 -19.93
CA ALA A 68 10.16 -1.73 -18.61
C ALA A 68 11.66 -1.66 -18.33
N VAL A 69 12.21 -0.46 -18.49
CA VAL A 69 13.60 -0.14 -18.16
C VAL A 69 13.73 -0.26 -16.65
N ARG A 70 14.70 -1.06 -16.20
CA ARG A 70 15.10 -1.09 -14.80
C ARG A 70 15.51 0.33 -14.41
N TYR A 71 14.80 0.96 -13.49
CA TYR A 71 15.31 2.15 -12.80
C TYR A 71 16.40 1.73 -11.81
N ALA A 72 17.54 1.29 -12.32
CA ALA A 72 18.80 1.65 -11.68
C ALA A 72 19.10 3.05 -12.19
N SER A 73 18.44 4.06 -11.61
CA SER A 73 18.80 5.45 -11.83
C SER A 73 20.22 5.65 -11.30
N SER A 74 21.23 5.56 -12.17
CA SER A 74 22.49 6.27 -11.94
C SER A 74 22.25 7.75 -12.25
N SER A 75 21.39 8.41 -11.47
CA SER A 75 21.31 9.86 -11.47
C SER A 75 22.57 10.37 -10.81
N SER A 76 23.34 11.17 -11.54
CA SER A 76 24.54 11.88 -11.07
C SER A 76 24.23 13.02 -10.09
N GLU A 77 22.98 13.15 -9.65
CA GLU A 77 22.60 14.15 -8.64
C GLU A 77 22.90 13.63 -7.23
N PRO A 78 23.41 14.49 -6.33
CA PRO A 78 23.71 14.11 -4.96
C PRO A 78 22.41 13.69 -4.25
N LEU A 79 22.43 12.50 -3.63
CA LEU A 79 21.30 12.02 -2.84
C LEU A 79 21.08 12.89 -1.60
N SER A 80 19.81 13.14 -1.30
CA SER A 80 19.42 13.80 -0.04
C SER A 80 19.68 12.87 1.15
N LYS A 81 19.92 13.45 2.32
CA LYS A 81 20.15 12.73 3.57
C LYS A 81 19.03 13.02 4.56
N THR A 82 18.62 12.03 5.33
CA THR A 82 17.72 12.25 6.47
C THR A 82 18.50 12.78 7.67
N GLN A 83 17.79 13.28 8.68
CA GLN A 83 18.39 13.74 9.94
C GLN A 83 19.01 12.60 10.76
N LEU A 84 18.80 11.34 10.35
CA LEU A 84 19.35 10.15 10.99
C LEU A 84 20.48 9.50 10.17
N TYR A 85 20.92 10.12 9.07
CA TYR A 85 21.93 9.57 8.17
C TYR A 85 23.20 9.10 8.90
N ASP A 86 23.80 9.98 9.72
CA ASP A 86 25.05 9.65 10.42
C ASP A 86 24.84 8.50 11.43
N LEU A 87 23.68 8.47 12.11
CA LEU A 87 23.32 7.37 13.01
C LEU A 87 23.25 6.03 12.24
N HIS A 88 22.71 6.02 11.01
CA HIS A 88 22.66 4.80 10.19
C HIS A 88 24.06 4.32 9.82
N VAL A 89 24.94 5.23 9.41
CA VAL A 89 26.34 4.90 9.05
C VAL A 89 27.08 4.33 10.26
N GLU A 90 26.93 4.93 11.43
CA GLU A 90 27.51 4.46 12.69
C GLU A 90 27.03 3.06 13.08
N HIS A 91 25.75 2.73 12.79
CA HIS A 91 25.18 1.41 13.04
C HIS A 91 25.45 0.40 11.89
N GLY A 92 26.38 0.72 10.99
CA GLY A 92 26.81 -0.19 9.92
C GLY A 92 25.73 -0.44 8.86
N ALA A 93 24.88 0.55 8.59
CA ALA A 93 23.88 0.45 7.54
C ALA A 93 24.52 0.30 6.16
N LYS A 94 23.97 -0.61 5.35
CA LYS A 94 24.20 -0.61 3.92
C LYS A 94 23.28 0.44 3.28
N MET A 95 23.83 1.62 3.04
CA MET A 95 23.12 2.75 2.45
C MET A 95 22.91 2.54 0.93
N VAL A 96 21.71 2.89 0.43
CA VAL A 96 21.35 2.77 -0.99
C VAL A 96 20.49 3.96 -1.45
N PRO A 97 20.56 4.31 -2.75
CA PRO A 97 19.63 5.26 -3.34
C PRO A 97 18.18 4.74 -3.25
N PHE A 98 17.29 5.52 -2.64
CA PHE A 98 15.87 5.23 -2.59
C PHE A 98 15.06 6.53 -2.59
N ALA A 99 14.20 6.72 -3.61
CA ALA A 99 13.35 7.91 -3.75
C ALA A 99 14.09 9.26 -3.63
N GLY A 100 15.32 9.34 -4.15
CA GLY A 100 16.16 10.56 -4.09
C GLY A 100 16.91 10.76 -2.77
N PHE A 101 16.80 9.82 -1.82
CA PHE A 101 17.51 9.82 -0.55
C PHE A 101 18.53 8.67 -0.47
N ASP A 102 19.54 8.86 0.38
CA ASP A 102 20.45 7.78 0.78
C ASP A 102 19.91 7.11 2.05
N MET A 103 19.38 5.89 1.90
CA MET A 103 18.56 5.21 2.91
C MET A 103 19.13 3.83 3.29
N PRO A 104 18.95 3.37 4.55
CA PRO A 104 19.43 2.07 4.99
C PRO A 104 18.63 0.93 4.34
N LEU A 105 19.27 0.13 3.48
CA LEU A 105 18.68 -1.11 2.94
C LEU A 105 18.53 -2.18 4.02
N GLN A 106 19.57 -2.32 4.83
CA GLN A 106 19.72 -3.26 5.94
C GLN A 106 20.92 -2.84 6.81
N TYR A 107 21.05 -3.44 7.99
CA TYR A 107 22.17 -3.21 8.91
C TYR A 107 23.07 -4.44 8.99
N ALA A 108 24.28 -4.29 9.54
CA ALA A 108 25.30 -5.34 9.53
C ALA A 108 25.00 -6.51 10.49
N ASP A 109 24.18 -6.30 11.52
CA ASP A 109 23.95 -7.24 12.61
C ASP A 109 22.90 -8.32 12.29
N LEU A 110 21.99 -8.07 11.34
CA LEU A 110 20.95 -9.00 10.92
C LEU A 110 20.81 -9.02 9.38
N SER A 111 20.65 -10.20 8.80
CA SER A 111 20.16 -10.31 7.43
C SER A 111 18.74 -9.74 7.31
N HIS A 112 18.30 -9.39 6.10
CA HIS A 112 16.92 -8.89 5.91
C HIS A 112 15.84 -9.90 6.34
N VAL A 113 16.13 -11.21 6.30
CA VAL A 113 15.23 -12.28 6.78
C VAL A 113 15.16 -12.29 8.30
N GLU A 114 16.30 -12.22 8.98
CA GLU A 114 16.35 -12.15 10.44
C GLU A 114 15.76 -10.84 10.97
N SER A 115 16.02 -9.71 10.30
CA SER A 115 15.43 -8.41 10.61
C SER A 115 13.91 -8.43 10.47
N HIS A 116 13.39 -9.08 9.42
CA HIS A 116 11.95 -9.31 9.27
C HIS A 116 11.37 -10.11 10.44
N MET A 117 11.98 -11.24 10.78
CA MET A 117 11.51 -12.09 11.89
C MET A 117 11.60 -11.35 13.24
N TRP A 118 12.65 -10.56 13.44
CA TRP A 118 12.78 -9.69 14.60
C TRP A 118 11.60 -8.73 14.72
N THR A 119 11.18 -8.08 13.62
CA THR A 119 10.00 -7.20 13.66
C THR A 119 8.73 -7.95 14.06
N ARG A 120 8.55 -9.20 13.60
CA ARG A 120 7.38 -10.04 13.91
C ARG A 120 7.35 -10.51 15.38
N GLU A 121 8.52 -10.66 16.00
CA GLU A 121 8.68 -11.23 17.35
C GLU A 121 8.90 -10.16 18.43
N LYS A 122 9.45 -8.99 18.06
CA LYS A 122 9.94 -7.96 18.99
C LYS A 122 9.51 -6.55 18.57
N ALA A 123 10.43 -5.60 18.42
CA ALA A 123 10.17 -4.30 17.84
C ALA A 123 11.35 -3.90 16.93
N SER A 124 11.03 -3.29 15.79
CA SER A 124 12.00 -2.71 14.87
C SER A 124 11.71 -1.23 14.66
N LEU A 125 12.77 -0.44 14.58
CA LEU A 125 12.73 0.99 14.31
C LEU A 125 13.18 1.25 12.87
N PHE A 126 12.30 1.86 12.07
CA PHE A 126 12.54 2.23 10.69
C PHE A 126 12.65 3.75 10.57
N ASP A 127 13.68 4.23 9.86
CA ASP A 127 13.70 5.63 9.41
C ASP A 127 12.82 5.80 8.17
N VAL A 128 11.79 6.62 8.31
CA VAL A 128 10.85 6.96 7.24
C VAL A 128 10.78 8.48 7.01
N SER A 129 11.80 9.21 7.44
CA SER A 129 11.89 10.68 7.38
C SER A 129 11.93 11.24 5.96
N HIS A 130 12.21 10.39 4.97
CA HIS A 130 12.16 10.73 3.54
C HIS A 130 10.73 10.98 3.02
N MET A 131 9.70 10.45 3.70
CA MET A 131 8.29 10.69 3.36
C MET A 131 7.90 12.16 3.55
N VAL A 132 6.88 12.62 2.83
CA VAL A 132 6.47 14.03 2.86
C VAL A 132 5.38 14.21 3.90
N GLN A 133 5.62 15.07 4.89
CA GLN A 133 4.65 15.41 5.92
C GLN A 133 3.99 16.74 5.57
N HIS A 134 2.66 16.78 5.61
CA HIS A 134 1.87 17.96 5.26
C HIS A 134 0.96 18.36 6.39
N GLN A 135 0.72 19.67 6.49
CA GLN A 135 -0.37 20.25 7.25
C GLN A 135 -1.26 21.04 6.31
N LEU A 136 -2.57 20.76 6.35
CA LEU A 136 -3.59 21.55 5.67
C LEU A 136 -4.58 22.05 6.71
N SER A 137 -4.86 23.36 6.69
CA SER A 137 -5.75 24.00 7.64
C SER A 137 -6.60 25.08 6.99
N GLY A 138 -7.68 25.50 7.66
CA GLY A 138 -8.58 26.56 7.22
C GLY A 138 -9.94 26.03 6.76
N PRO A 139 -10.95 26.90 6.65
CA PRO A 139 -12.35 26.49 6.49
C PRO A 139 -12.63 25.66 5.23
N GLY A 140 -11.77 25.75 4.20
CA GLY A 140 -11.88 24.94 3.00
C GLY A 140 -11.23 23.56 3.07
N ALA A 141 -10.54 23.20 4.15
CA ALA A 141 -9.67 22.01 4.20
C ALA A 141 -10.47 20.72 4.01
N ILE A 142 -11.64 20.62 4.67
CA ILE A 142 -12.55 19.48 4.51
C ILE A 142 -13.04 19.37 3.07
N ASP A 143 -13.49 20.47 2.47
CA ASP A 143 -14.02 20.48 1.11
C ASP A 143 -12.98 20.06 0.08
N LEU A 144 -11.77 20.61 0.18
CA LEU A 144 -10.66 20.24 -0.68
C LEU A 144 -10.31 18.75 -0.53
N LEU A 145 -10.13 18.26 0.70
CA LEU A 145 -9.79 16.86 0.92
C LEU A 145 -10.91 15.91 0.47
N LYS A 146 -12.18 16.30 0.60
CA LYS A 146 -13.31 15.53 0.06
C LYS A 146 -13.34 15.56 -1.48
N LYS A 147 -12.81 16.59 -2.13
CA LYS A 147 -12.64 16.63 -3.59
C LYS A 147 -11.51 15.70 -4.02
N VAL A 148 -10.31 15.87 -3.47
CA VAL A 148 -9.13 15.15 -3.98
C VAL A 148 -9.00 13.72 -3.47
N THR A 149 -9.81 13.32 -2.47
CA THR A 149 -9.82 11.96 -1.93
C THR A 149 -11.23 11.36 -1.86
N PRO A 150 -11.36 10.02 -1.94
CA PRO A 150 -12.65 9.35 -1.88
C PRO A 150 -13.11 9.05 -0.44
N SER A 151 -12.28 9.34 0.57
CA SER A 151 -12.56 9.00 1.96
C SER A 151 -13.48 10.02 2.65
N SER A 152 -14.12 9.60 3.73
CA SER A 152 -15.02 10.45 4.53
C SER A 152 -14.22 11.19 5.61
N VAL A 153 -13.31 12.07 5.18
CA VAL A 153 -12.40 12.79 6.08
C VAL A 153 -13.15 13.69 7.08
N ASP A 154 -14.34 14.18 6.72
CA ASP A 154 -15.22 14.96 7.61
C ASP A 154 -15.80 14.13 8.76
N LYS A 155 -15.83 12.80 8.61
CA LYS A 155 -16.33 11.85 9.60
C LYS A 155 -15.23 11.32 10.54
N LEU A 156 -13.97 11.67 10.29
CA LEU A 156 -12.89 11.35 11.22
C LEU A 156 -13.14 12.09 12.54
N ALA A 157 -13.03 11.36 13.63
CA ALA A 157 -12.95 11.96 14.95
C ALA A 157 -11.62 12.72 15.09
N PRO A 158 -11.53 13.74 15.94
CA PRO A 158 -10.26 14.38 16.25
C PRO A 158 -9.20 13.36 16.64
N ASN A 159 -7.99 13.56 16.11
CA ASN A 159 -6.81 12.72 16.29
C ASN A 159 -6.94 11.28 15.79
N THR A 160 -7.86 11.02 14.85
CA THR A 160 -7.96 9.73 14.15
C THR A 160 -7.57 9.85 12.69
N SER A 161 -7.09 8.74 12.13
CA SER A 161 -6.55 8.68 10.78
C SER A 161 -7.23 7.62 9.93
N THR A 162 -7.07 7.78 8.61
CA THR A 162 -7.47 6.79 7.62
C THR A 162 -6.48 6.73 6.48
N LEU A 163 -6.32 5.55 5.88
CA LEU A 163 -5.66 5.42 4.59
C LEU A 163 -6.60 5.95 3.50
N SER A 164 -6.06 6.74 2.59
CA SER A 164 -6.77 7.28 1.44
C SER A 164 -5.88 7.28 0.20
N CYS A 165 -6.41 7.81 -0.90
CA CYS A 165 -5.67 8.04 -2.14
C CYS A 165 -5.98 9.43 -2.66
N LEU A 166 -4.97 10.11 -3.18
CA LEU A 166 -5.13 11.30 -4.03
C LEU A 166 -5.56 10.82 -5.42
N LEU A 167 -6.64 11.39 -5.97
CA LEU A 167 -7.24 10.91 -7.21
C LEU A 167 -7.19 11.94 -8.34
N GLU A 168 -6.87 11.47 -9.54
CA GLU A 168 -7.02 12.24 -10.78
C GLU A 168 -8.50 12.48 -11.09
N GLU A 169 -8.86 13.72 -11.44
CA GLU A 169 -10.26 14.12 -11.67
C GLU A 169 -10.94 13.31 -12.78
N GLY A 170 -10.27 13.11 -13.91
CA GLY A 170 -10.87 12.48 -15.09
C GLY A 170 -10.89 10.94 -15.05
N THR A 171 -9.80 10.32 -14.61
CA THR A 171 -9.61 8.86 -14.70
C THR A 171 -9.95 8.14 -13.40
N GLY A 172 -9.91 8.83 -12.26
CA GLY A 172 -9.91 8.21 -10.93
C GLY A 172 -8.65 7.39 -10.64
N GLY A 173 -7.59 7.59 -11.42
CA GLY A 173 -6.26 7.03 -11.17
C GLY A 173 -5.67 7.54 -9.86
N MET A 174 -4.90 6.70 -9.17
CA MET A 174 -4.27 7.07 -7.91
C MET A 174 -2.98 7.86 -8.18
N VAL A 175 -3.01 9.16 -7.87
CA VAL A 175 -1.82 10.04 -7.92
C VAL A 175 -0.81 9.62 -6.86
N ASP A 176 -1.32 9.30 -5.66
CA ASP A 176 -0.59 8.66 -4.57
C ASP A 176 -1.56 8.03 -3.55
N ASP A 177 -1.07 7.12 -2.71
CA ASP A 177 -1.75 6.73 -1.47
C ASP A 177 -1.17 7.45 -0.24
N CYS A 178 -2.01 7.77 0.74
CA CYS A 178 -1.59 8.57 1.88
C CYS A 178 -2.38 8.25 3.15
N VAL A 179 -1.79 8.52 4.31
CA VAL A 179 -2.51 8.48 5.60
C VAL A 179 -2.90 9.90 5.98
N ILE A 180 -4.19 10.12 6.19
CA ILE A 180 -4.76 11.42 6.57
C ILE A 180 -5.30 11.34 7.99
N THR A 181 -4.86 12.27 8.82
CA THR A 181 -5.23 12.40 10.23
C THR A 181 -5.93 13.74 10.46
N ARG A 182 -7.14 13.70 11.03
CA ARG A 182 -7.80 14.93 11.49
C ARG A 182 -7.18 15.37 12.81
N ARG A 183 -6.62 16.57 12.88
CA ARG A 183 -5.94 17.11 14.07
C ARG A 183 -6.73 18.20 14.79
N GLY A 184 -7.70 18.81 14.11
CA GLY A 184 -8.62 19.81 14.66
C GLY A 184 -9.94 19.81 13.91
N GLU A 185 -10.74 20.87 14.09
CA GLU A 185 -12.00 21.05 13.35
C GLU A 185 -11.74 21.05 11.84
N ASP A 186 -10.85 21.94 11.39
CA ASP A 186 -10.46 22.12 9.99
C ASP A 186 -8.95 21.97 9.78
N THR A 187 -8.26 21.24 10.64
CA THR A 187 -6.81 21.01 10.54
C THR A 187 -6.53 19.53 10.32
N PHE A 188 -5.75 19.22 9.29
CA PHE A 188 -5.36 17.87 8.89
C PHE A 188 -3.86 17.76 8.77
N TYR A 189 -3.34 16.65 9.27
CA TYR A 189 -1.97 16.21 9.04
C TYR A 189 -2.03 14.99 8.12
N PHE A 190 -1.20 14.94 7.09
CA PHE A 190 -1.13 13.76 6.22
C PHE A 190 0.27 13.51 5.70
N VAL A 191 0.53 12.26 5.35
CA VAL A 191 1.85 11.80 4.90
C VAL A 191 1.71 11.13 3.54
N THR A 192 2.49 11.56 2.56
CA THR A 192 2.57 10.99 1.21
C THR A 192 3.92 10.34 0.93
N ASN A 193 3.99 9.53 -0.12
CA ASN A 193 5.17 8.72 -0.42
C ASN A 193 6.34 9.59 -0.90
N ALA A 194 7.54 9.27 -0.41
CA ALA A 194 8.77 9.99 -0.78
C ALA A 194 9.03 10.00 -2.29
N GLY A 195 8.79 8.87 -2.96
CA GLY A 195 9.01 8.72 -4.41
C GLY A 195 8.02 9.50 -5.27
N ARG A 196 6.98 10.08 -4.67
CA ARG A 196 5.95 10.89 -5.32
C ARG A 196 5.97 12.35 -4.92
N ARG A 197 6.98 12.77 -4.14
CA ARG A 197 7.15 14.14 -3.67
C ARG A 197 6.92 15.18 -4.77
N THR A 198 7.56 15.05 -5.93
CA THR A 198 7.44 16.05 -7.00
C THR A 198 6.00 16.14 -7.53
N GLU A 199 5.40 15.01 -7.85
CA GLU A 199 4.06 14.93 -8.42
C GLU A 199 2.97 15.28 -7.41
N ASP A 200 3.09 14.83 -6.16
CA ASP A 200 2.15 15.14 -5.08
C ASP A 200 2.13 16.65 -4.80
N LEU A 201 3.31 17.25 -4.71
CA LEU A 201 3.42 18.69 -4.45
C LEU A 201 2.83 19.49 -5.60
N ALA A 202 3.08 19.10 -6.85
CA ALA A 202 2.50 19.75 -8.01
C ALA A 202 0.97 19.60 -8.04
N PHE A 203 0.46 18.38 -7.79
CA PHE A 203 -0.97 18.08 -7.76
C PHE A 203 -1.69 18.87 -6.65
N LEU A 204 -1.18 18.80 -5.42
CA LEU A 204 -1.76 19.50 -4.27
C LEU A 204 -1.70 21.01 -4.46
N ALA A 205 -0.58 21.56 -4.93
CA ALA A 205 -0.46 23.00 -5.22
C ALA A 205 -1.54 23.45 -6.22
N ALA A 206 -1.71 22.73 -7.32
CA ALA A 206 -2.71 23.06 -8.34
C ALA A 206 -4.14 23.03 -7.77
N GLU A 207 -4.49 21.99 -7.00
CA GLU A 207 -5.81 21.85 -6.38
C GLU A 207 -6.07 22.93 -5.32
N ILE A 208 -5.07 23.28 -4.52
CA ILE A 208 -5.14 24.33 -3.50
C ILE A 208 -5.27 25.72 -4.15
N ASP A 209 -4.47 26.02 -5.18
CA ASP A 209 -4.49 27.31 -5.86
C ASP A 209 -5.81 27.52 -6.61
N ALA A 210 -6.34 26.47 -7.24
CA ALA A 210 -7.67 26.50 -7.84
C ALA A 210 -8.76 26.77 -6.79
N TYR A 211 -8.66 26.15 -5.61
CA TYR A 211 -9.60 26.39 -4.52
C TYR A 211 -9.51 27.83 -3.99
N ARG A 212 -8.31 28.32 -3.67
CA ARG A 212 -8.07 29.70 -3.20
C ARG A 212 -8.52 30.76 -4.21
N SER A 213 -8.32 30.51 -5.51
CA SER A 213 -8.77 31.42 -6.57
C SER A 213 -10.28 31.62 -6.58
N LYS A 214 -11.04 30.60 -6.16
CA LYS A 214 -12.51 30.64 -6.09
C LYS A 214 -13.04 31.10 -4.72
N HIS A 215 -12.31 30.82 -3.64
CA HIS A 215 -12.80 30.98 -2.27
C HIS A 215 -12.04 32.03 -1.43
N GLY A 216 -11.00 32.66 -1.97
CA GLY A 216 -10.14 33.63 -1.31
C GLY A 216 -8.81 33.03 -0.84
N ALA A 217 -7.75 33.85 -0.76
CA ALA A 217 -6.40 33.40 -0.42
C ALA A 217 -6.31 32.72 0.96
N ASP A 218 -7.10 33.20 1.93
CA ASP A 218 -7.12 32.73 3.31
C ASP A 218 -8.06 31.52 3.53
N SER A 219 -8.71 31.01 2.48
CA SER A 219 -9.63 29.87 2.60
C SER A 219 -8.93 28.57 3.02
N LEU A 220 -7.63 28.49 2.73
CA LEU A 220 -6.77 27.34 2.96
C LEU A 220 -5.35 27.79 3.30
N LYS A 221 -4.70 27.07 4.21
CA LYS A 221 -3.28 27.16 4.50
C LYS A 221 -2.66 25.76 4.39
N TRP A 222 -1.68 25.61 3.52
CA TRP A 222 -0.95 24.37 3.30
C TRP A 222 0.53 24.56 3.58
N GLU A 223 1.11 23.66 4.36
CA GLU A 223 2.51 23.69 4.75
C GLU A 223 3.11 22.29 4.57
N ILE A 224 4.32 22.24 3.99
CA ILE A 224 5.16 21.05 4.01
C ILE A 224 6.01 21.13 5.28
N LEU A 225 5.92 20.12 6.14
CA LEU A 225 6.61 20.09 7.42
C LEU A 225 8.04 19.56 7.24
N GLY A 226 8.91 20.38 6.63
CA GLY A 226 10.30 20.02 6.29
C GLY A 226 11.27 19.90 7.48
N GLU A 227 10.98 20.57 8.60
CA GLU A 227 11.81 20.54 9.82
C GLU A 227 11.39 19.41 10.78
N ARG A 228 11.21 18.20 10.24
CA ARG A 228 10.78 17.03 11.02
C ARG A 228 11.45 15.76 10.52
N ALA A 229 11.84 14.90 11.44
CA ALA A 229 12.12 13.50 11.16
C ALA A 229 10.86 12.65 11.38
N LEU A 230 10.84 11.43 10.86
CA LEU A 230 9.77 10.47 11.07
C LEU A 230 10.36 9.07 11.23
N VAL A 231 10.11 8.44 12.37
CA VAL A 231 10.53 7.06 12.64
C VAL A 231 9.33 6.18 12.90
N ALA A 232 9.40 4.92 12.50
CA ALA A 232 8.33 3.94 12.73
C ALA A 232 8.85 2.81 13.63
N LEU A 233 8.32 2.71 14.85
CA LEU A 233 8.57 1.62 15.79
C LEU A 233 7.48 0.56 15.63
N GLN A 234 7.82 -0.61 15.12
CA GLN A 234 6.85 -1.62 14.65
C GLN A 234 7.16 -2.98 15.25
N GLY A 235 6.14 -3.71 15.69
CA GLY A 235 6.26 -5.04 16.28
C GLY A 235 5.53 -5.17 17.62
N PRO A 236 5.29 -6.40 18.11
CA PRO A 236 4.53 -6.65 19.34
C PRO A 236 5.10 -5.99 20.60
N LEU A 237 6.40 -5.68 20.64
CA LEU A 237 7.03 -5.00 21.79
C LEU A 237 7.03 -3.47 21.67
N ALA A 238 6.55 -2.89 20.57
CA ALA A 238 6.62 -1.45 20.31
C ALA A 238 6.04 -0.61 21.45
N ALA A 239 4.85 -0.97 21.96
CA ALA A 239 4.22 -0.25 23.08
C ALA A 239 5.05 -0.37 24.37
N SER A 240 5.63 -1.54 24.65
CA SER A 240 6.46 -1.77 25.84
C SER A 240 7.81 -1.04 25.79
N VAL A 241 8.30 -0.73 24.59
CA VAL A 241 9.50 0.09 24.36
C VAL A 241 9.17 1.57 24.55
N LEU A 242 8.04 2.03 24.00
CA LEU A 242 7.68 3.45 23.99
C LEU A 242 7.07 3.93 25.31
N GLN A 243 6.19 3.15 25.94
CA GLN A 243 5.44 3.56 27.14
C GLN A 243 6.32 4.06 28.29
N PRO A 244 7.44 3.40 28.66
CA PRO A 244 8.28 3.85 29.76
C PRO A 244 9.02 5.17 29.47
N LEU A 245 9.14 5.54 28.19
CA LEU A 245 9.80 6.76 27.77
C LEU A 245 8.85 7.97 27.80
N ILE A 246 7.53 7.78 27.92
CA ILE A 246 6.58 8.89 27.93
C ILE A 246 6.78 9.72 29.20
N HIS A 247 6.93 11.03 29.03
CA HIS A 247 7.04 11.96 30.15
C HIS A 247 5.67 12.20 30.79
N THR A 248 5.59 12.05 32.11
CA THR A 248 4.32 12.06 32.85
C THR A 248 4.22 13.16 33.90
N ALA A 249 5.29 13.93 34.15
CA ALA A 249 5.38 14.80 35.33
C ALA A 249 4.30 15.89 35.40
N ASN A 250 3.61 16.20 34.29
CA ASN A 250 2.55 17.22 34.23
C ASN A 250 1.38 16.83 33.30
N THR A 251 1.19 15.55 33.00
CA THR A 251 0.15 15.07 32.07
C THR A 251 -0.66 13.95 32.71
N PRO A 252 -2.00 13.99 32.66
CA PRO A 252 -2.83 12.92 33.22
C PRO A 252 -2.49 11.55 32.63
N ALA A 253 -2.52 10.52 33.47
CA ALA A 253 -2.22 9.14 33.05
C ALA A 253 -3.10 8.68 31.86
N SER A 254 -4.35 9.14 31.79
CA SER A 254 -5.28 8.85 30.68
C SER A 254 -4.79 9.35 29.32
N GLU A 255 -3.96 10.38 29.29
CA GLU A 255 -3.39 10.94 28.06
C GLU A 255 -2.04 10.31 27.72
N THR A 256 -1.30 9.81 28.72
CA THR A 256 0.01 9.17 28.53
C THR A 256 -0.03 7.64 28.41
N ASP A 257 -1.15 7.00 28.75
CA ASP A 257 -1.31 5.54 28.66
C ASP A 257 -1.60 5.11 27.21
N LEU A 258 -0.62 4.44 26.58
CA LEU A 258 -0.71 3.91 25.22
C LEU A 258 -1.70 2.74 25.09
N SER A 259 -2.11 2.09 26.17
CA SER A 259 -3.17 1.07 26.12
C SER A 259 -4.53 1.64 25.72
N THR A 260 -4.70 2.96 25.84
CA THR A 260 -5.90 3.68 25.41
C THR A 260 -5.74 4.36 24.04
N LEU A 261 -4.56 4.26 23.42
CA LEU A 261 -4.29 4.77 22.09
C LEU A 261 -4.48 3.64 21.06
N TYR A 262 -5.60 3.62 20.36
CA TYR A 262 -5.90 2.54 19.40
C TYR A 262 -5.30 2.79 18.01
N PHE A 263 -5.20 1.74 17.20
CA PHE A 263 -4.75 1.81 15.82
C PHE A 263 -5.55 2.85 15.02
N GLY A 264 -4.83 3.68 14.26
CA GLY A 264 -5.43 4.80 13.54
C GLY A 264 -5.75 6.01 14.43
N SER A 265 -5.15 6.10 15.61
CA SER A 265 -5.25 7.28 16.49
C SER A 265 -3.86 7.84 16.81
N CYS A 266 -3.80 9.10 17.22
CA CYS A 266 -2.54 9.77 17.56
C CYS A 266 -2.65 10.69 18.78
N ARG A 267 -1.51 11.03 19.39
CA ARG A 267 -1.38 12.00 20.47
C ARG A 267 -0.11 12.83 20.29
N GLU A 268 -0.12 14.03 20.84
CA GLU A 268 1.10 14.81 21.06
C GLU A 268 1.62 14.52 22.46
N LEU A 269 2.82 13.95 22.55
CA LEU A 269 3.40 13.46 23.80
C LEU A 269 4.87 13.86 23.89
N TYR A 270 5.31 14.16 25.10
CA TYR A 270 6.72 14.38 25.41
C TYR A 270 7.37 13.05 25.82
N LEU A 271 8.64 12.86 25.48
CA LEU A 271 9.44 11.76 26.04
C LEU A 271 10.36 12.28 27.15
N THR A 272 10.73 11.39 28.06
CA THR A 272 11.71 11.65 29.11
C THR A 272 13.11 11.36 28.58
N LEU A 273 13.96 12.38 28.57
CA LEU A 273 15.37 12.29 28.20
C LEU A 273 16.19 11.65 29.35
N PRO A 274 17.46 11.23 29.09
CA PRO A 274 18.28 10.56 30.10
C PRO A 274 18.55 11.40 31.37
N ASP A 275 18.51 12.73 31.26
CA ASP A 275 18.64 13.66 32.39
C ASP A 275 17.34 13.85 33.18
N GLY A 276 16.27 13.14 32.81
CA GLY A 276 14.94 13.21 33.42
C GLY A 276 14.07 14.34 32.89
N SER A 277 14.59 15.22 32.03
CA SER A 277 13.82 16.31 31.43
C SER A 277 12.88 15.80 30.33
N ALA A 278 11.86 16.60 30.00
CA ALA A 278 11.02 16.34 28.83
C ALA A 278 11.76 16.74 27.54
N THR A 279 11.41 16.11 26.41
CA THR A 279 11.81 16.60 25.09
C THR A 279 11.43 18.07 24.91
N ALA A 280 12.25 18.86 24.19
CA ALA A 280 12.00 20.30 24.01
C ALA A 280 10.66 20.61 23.31
N HIS A 281 10.16 19.68 22.51
CA HIS A 281 8.87 19.76 21.80
C HIS A 281 8.07 18.46 21.97
N PRO A 282 6.73 18.53 21.88
CA PRO A 282 5.92 17.32 21.83
C PRO A 282 6.14 16.61 20.50
N LEU A 283 6.18 15.28 20.56
CA LEU A 283 6.24 14.40 19.41
C LEU A 283 4.81 14.02 19.01
N LEU A 284 4.51 14.02 17.71
CA LEU A 284 3.26 13.47 17.22
C LEU A 284 3.42 11.94 17.09
N ILE A 285 2.82 11.20 18.01
CA ILE A 285 2.85 9.75 18.09
C ILE A 285 1.54 9.19 17.54
N SER A 286 1.62 8.54 16.38
CA SER A 286 0.48 7.92 15.70
C SER A 286 0.59 6.41 15.81
N ARG A 287 -0.45 5.70 16.28
CA ARG A 287 -0.46 4.24 16.30
C ARG A 287 -0.86 3.70 14.93
N THR A 288 0.07 3.79 14.01
CA THR A 288 -0.05 3.44 12.59
C THR A 288 1.18 2.63 12.17
N GLY A 289 1.12 2.05 10.97
CA GLY A 289 2.22 1.20 10.53
C GLY A 289 2.06 0.64 9.13
N TYR A 290 3.17 0.14 8.60
CA TYR A 290 3.29 -0.42 7.25
C TYR A 290 3.88 -1.84 7.26
N THR A 291 3.60 -2.59 8.33
CA THR A 291 4.17 -3.93 8.55
C THR A 291 3.11 -5.01 8.83
N GLY A 292 1.88 -4.58 9.10
CA GLY A 292 0.80 -5.43 9.62
C GLY A 292 0.93 -5.75 11.11
N GLU A 293 2.03 -5.42 11.78
CA GLU A 293 2.13 -5.53 13.25
C GLU A 293 1.47 -4.32 13.94
N ASP A 294 1.35 -4.39 15.26
CA ASP A 294 1.17 -3.19 16.08
C ASP A 294 2.41 -2.29 16.00
N GLY A 295 2.26 -1.00 16.27
CA GLY A 295 3.37 -0.06 16.23
C GLY A 295 2.94 1.39 16.19
N PHE A 296 3.94 2.26 16.18
CA PHE A 296 3.81 3.70 16.19
C PHE A 296 4.69 4.33 15.11
N GLU A 297 4.20 5.42 14.53
CA GLU A 297 4.98 6.39 13.79
C GLU A 297 5.14 7.65 14.66
N ILE A 298 6.37 8.13 14.79
CA ILE A 298 6.75 9.21 15.70
C ILE A 298 7.35 10.31 14.85
N SER A 299 6.60 11.40 14.71
CA SER A 299 7.01 12.59 13.97
C SER A 299 7.70 13.56 14.92
N ILE A 300 9.00 13.81 14.67
CA ILE A 300 9.93 14.46 15.59
C ILE A 300 10.33 15.82 15.03
N PRO A 301 9.95 16.95 15.67
CA PRO A 301 10.39 18.28 15.26
C PRO A 301 11.92 18.45 15.37
N THR A 302 12.50 19.24 14.47
CA THR A 302 13.92 19.62 14.51
C THR A 302 14.13 21.09 14.77
N SER A 303 13.12 21.93 14.56
CA SER A 303 13.17 23.37 14.84
C SER A 303 13.56 23.61 16.29
N GLY A 304 14.58 24.42 16.55
CA GLY A 304 15.10 24.70 17.89
C GLY A 304 15.82 23.53 18.60
N ALA A 305 15.76 22.31 18.07
CA ALA A 305 16.37 21.11 18.67
C ALA A 305 16.85 20.10 17.61
N PRO A 306 17.89 20.43 16.81
CA PRO A 306 18.32 19.60 15.67
C PRO A 306 18.82 18.20 16.05
N SER A 307 19.28 18.00 17.29
CA SER A 307 19.72 16.69 17.81
C SER A 307 18.57 15.80 18.28
N LEU A 308 17.34 16.33 18.39
CA LEU A 308 16.20 15.62 18.97
C LEU A 308 15.85 14.31 18.23
N PRO A 309 15.83 14.25 16.87
CA PRO A 309 15.60 12.99 16.16
C PRO A 309 16.57 11.88 16.57
N ARG A 310 17.86 12.22 16.67
CA ARG A 310 18.90 11.27 17.06
C ARG A 310 18.69 10.80 18.50
N GLN A 311 18.47 11.73 19.43
CA GLN A 311 18.23 11.40 20.84
C GLN A 311 16.99 10.50 21.02
N VAL A 312 15.88 10.82 20.36
CA VAL A 312 14.66 9.99 20.41
C VAL A 312 14.93 8.60 19.82
N THR A 313 15.66 8.52 18.71
CA THR A 313 16.03 7.24 18.07
C THR A 313 16.90 6.39 19.00
N GLU A 314 17.92 6.98 19.61
CA GLU A 314 18.80 6.29 20.57
C GLU A 314 18.04 5.83 21.82
N LEU A 315 17.10 6.64 22.33
CA LEU A 315 16.22 6.25 23.43
C LEU A 315 15.38 5.01 23.08
N LEU A 316 14.82 4.97 21.87
CA LEU A 316 14.03 3.83 21.37
C LEU A 316 14.86 2.57 21.10
N LEU A 317 16.19 2.70 21.03
CA LEU A 317 17.15 1.61 20.82
C LEU A 317 17.90 1.21 22.10
N ALA A 318 17.65 1.89 23.22
CA ALA A 318 18.39 1.69 24.47
C ALA A 318 18.34 0.23 24.98
N ASP A 319 17.21 -0.45 24.81
CA ASP A 319 17.05 -1.88 25.10
C ASP A 319 17.15 -2.71 23.82
N SER A 320 18.39 -3.05 23.45
CA SER A 320 18.71 -3.86 22.25
C SER A 320 18.14 -5.29 22.29
N SER A 321 17.63 -5.74 23.44
CA SER A 321 16.92 -7.01 23.56
C SER A 321 15.48 -6.92 23.04
N LYS A 322 14.89 -5.72 23.04
CA LYS A 322 13.52 -5.42 22.61
C LYS A 322 13.43 -4.71 21.25
N SER A 323 14.33 -3.77 20.97
CA SER A 323 14.25 -2.89 19.80
C SER A 323 15.54 -2.87 19.00
N ARG A 324 15.44 -2.86 17.67
CA ARG A 324 16.59 -2.76 16.74
C ARG A 324 16.24 -1.97 15.50
N LEU A 325 17.25 -1.42 14.83
CA LEU A 325 17.07 -0.80 13.52
C LEU A 325 16.67 -1.84 12.45
N ALA A 326 15.83 -1.43 11.50
CA ALA A 326 15.48 -2.23 10.34
C ALA A 326 15.44 -1.36 9.07
N GLY A 327 15.87 -1.96 7.95
CA GLY A 327 16.02 -1.27 6.68
C GLY A 327 14.90 -1.57 5.67
N LEU A 328 15.03 -0.99 4.48
CA LEU A 328 14.06 -1.08 3.39
C LEU A 328 13.73 -2.54 2.98
N ALA A 329 14.70 -3.46 3.04
CA ALA A 329 14.48 -4.85 2.64
C ALA A 329 13.51 -5.59 3.58
N ALA A 330 13.62 -5.38 4.89
CA ALA A 330 12.67 -5.92 5.86
C ALA A 330 11.30 -5.25 5.72
N ARG A 331 11.27 -3.93 5.52
CA ARG A 331 10.04 -3.16 5.28
C ARG A 331 9.22 -3.71 4.10
N ASP A 332 9.87 -3.96 2.95
CA ASP A 332 9.19 -4.48 1.75
C ASP A 332 8.63 -5.90 1.93
N SER A 333 9.33 -6.77 2.66
CA SER A 333 8.80 -8.11 2.94
C SER A 333 7.65 -8.11 3.94
N LEU A 334 7.71 -7.28 4.98
CA LEU A 334 6.63 -7.14 5.99
C LEU A 334 5.34 -6.59 5.38
N ARG A 335 5.44 -5.50 4.60
CA ARG A 335 4.27 -4.88 3.95
C ARG A 335 3.61 -5.83 2.96
N LEU A 336 4.41 -6.61 2.23
CA LEU A 336 3.88 -7.55 1.24
C LEU A 336 3.09 -8.66 1.94
N GLU A 337 3.63 -9.26 3.00
CA GLU A 337 2.90 -10.24 3.82
C GLU A 337 1.60 -9.66 4.39
N ALA A 338 1.62 -8.38 4.78
CA ALA A 338 0.46 -7.64 5.26
C ALA A 338 -0.53 -7.21 4.14
N GLY A 339 -0.27 -7.55 2.88
CA GLY A 339 -1.17 -7.24 1.77
C GLY A 339 -1.21 -5.76 1.37
N MET A 340 -0.27 -4.96 1.87
CA MET A 340 -0.21 -3.51 1.67
C MET A 340 0.44 -3.15 0.32
N CYS A 341 -0.18 -2.22 -0.40
CA CYS A 341 0.29 -1.74 -1.70
C CYS A 341 1.58 -0.93 -1.56
N LEU A 342 2.46 -1.04 -2.54
CA LEU A 342 3.60 -0.15 -2.73
C LEU A 342 3.36 0.71 -3.98
N TYR A 343 3.27 2.03 -3.82
CA TYR A 343 3.09 2.95 -4.94
C TYR A 343 4.22 2.82 -5.96
N GLY A 344 3.88 2.90 -7.24
CA GLY A 344 4.80 2.72 -8.37
C GLY A 344 4.98 1.26 -8.80
N HIS A 345 4.59 0.32 -7.93
CA HIS A 345 4.64 -1.12 -8.20
C HIS A 345 3.22 -1.70 -8.28
N ASP A 346 2.48 -1.65 -7.16
CA ASP A 346 1.15 -2.25 -7.05
C ASP A 346 0.01 -1.29 -7.40
N ILE A 347 0.26 0.01 -7.30
CA ILE A 347 -0.69 1.08 -7.60
C ILE A 347 0.03 2.23 -8.28
N SER A 348 -0.69 2.90 -9.19
CA SER A 348 -0.24 4.07 -9.92
C SER A 348 -1.48 4.80 -10.46
N THR A 349 -1.27 5.84 -11.26
CA THR A 349 -2.34 6.51 -12.00
C THR A 349 -3.06 5.58 -12.99
N ALA A 350 -2.46 4.45 -13.38
CA ALA A 350 -3.09 3.46 -14.24
C ALA A 350 -4.17 2.63 -13.53
N GLN A 351 -4.29 2.70 -12.21
CA GLN A 351 -5.28 1.94 -11.44
C GLN A 351 -6.17 2.85 -10.61
N THR A 352 -7.46 2.52 -10.63
CA THR A 352 -8.47 3.05 -9.71
C THR A 352 -8.47 2.24 -8.39
N PRO A 353 -8.92 2.81 -7.25
CA PRO A 353 -8.99 2.08 -5.98
C PRO A 353 -9.73 0.72 -6.05
N PRO A 354 -10.90 0.57 -6.71
CA PRO A 354 -11.56 -0.73 -6.82
C PRO A 354 -10.74 -1.78 -7.57
N ALA A 355 -10.06 -1.40 -8.65
CA ALA A 355 -9.15 -2.29 -9.40
C ALA A 355 -7.97 -2.76 -8.55
N ALA A 356 -7.45 -1.89 -7.69
CA ALA A 356 -6.39 -2.20 -6.74
C ALA A 356 -6.86 -2.98 -5.49
N ALA A 357 -8.11 -3.46 -5.46
CA ALA A 357 -8.73 -4.07 -4.28
C ALA A 357 -8.74 -3.13 -3.05
N LEU A 358 -8.75 -1.82 -3.29
CA LEU A 358 -8.82 -0.75 -2.29
C LEU A 358 -10.19 -0.06 -2.28
N GLY A 359 -11.23 -0.66 -2.87
CA GLY A 359 -12.58 -0.05 -2.90
C GLY A 359 -13.18 0.29 -1.53
N TRP A 360 -12.59 -0.18 -0.43
CA TRP A 360 -12.95 0.16 0.95
C TRP A 360 -12.51 1.58 1.36
N VAL A 361 -11.54 2.21 0.69
CA VAL A 361 -11.11 3.59 0.98
C VAL A 361 -12.17 4.62 0.58
N VAL A 362 -13.08 4.25 -0.32
CA VAL A 362 -14.24 5.05 -0.71
C VAL A 362 -15.28 4.97 0.40
N GLY A 363 -15.48 6.07 1.11
CA GLY A 363 -16.43 6.17 2.22
C GLY A 363 -17.85 5.77 1.79
N ARG A 364 -18.60 5.07 2.64
CA ARG A 364 -19.95 4.57 2.25
C ARG A 364 -20.91 5.70 1.90
N ASP A 365 -20.87 6.78 2.67
CA ASP A 365 -21.61 8.03 2.44
C ASP A 365 -21.14 8.78 1.18
N ARG A 366 -19.97 8.44 0.63
CA ARG A 366 -19.43 9.01 -0.60
C ARG A 366 -19.84 8.22 -1.85
N ARG A 367 -20.58 7.10 -1.72
CA ARG A 367 -20.86 6.18 -2.84
C ARG A 367 -22.13 6.49 -3.64
N ASP A 368 -22.83 7.57 -3.32
CA ASP A 368 -24.01 8.00 -4.06
C ASP A 368 -23.62 8.85 -5.28
N PRO A 369 -23.89 8.38 -6.53
CA PRO A 369 -23.56 9.13 -7.74
C PRO A 369 -24.25 10.49 -7.85
N ALA A 370 -25.37 10.71 -7.15
CA ALA A 370 -26.08 11.98 -7.17
C ALA A 370 -25.39 13.07 -6.33
N THR A 371 -24.56 12.68 -5.36
CA THR A 371 -23.95 13.59 -4.38
C THR A 371 -22.42 13.49 -4.31
N ALA A 372 -21.81 12.52 -5.01
CA ALA A 372 -20.37 12.34 -5.01
C ALA A 372 -19.63 13.48 -5.72
N THR A 373 -18.71 14.09 -5.00
CA THR A 373 -17.91 15.25 -5.45
C THR A 373 -16.40 14.98 -5.51
N PHE A 374 -15.96 13.75 -5.27
CA PHE A 374 -14.54 13.41 -5.33
C PHE A 374 -14.08 13.16 -6.77
N ASN A 375 -12.81 13.48 -7.02
CA ASN A 375 -12.12 13.26 -8.28
C ASN A 375 -12.26 11.79 -8.75
N GLY A 376 -12.66 11.58 -10.01
CA GLY A 376 -12.83 10.25 -10.58
C GLY A 376 -14.09 9.49 -10.15
N ALA A 377 -15.03 10.10 -9.42
CA ALA A 377 -16.26 9.45 -8.98
C ALA A 377 -17.07 8.82 -10.13
N SER A 378 -17.10 9.47 -11.30
CA SER A 378 -17.80 8.98 -12.50
C SER A 378 -17.26 7.64 -13.03
N VAL A 379 -16.00 7.32 -12.75
CA VAL A 379 -15.35 6.04 -13.11
C VAL A 379 -15.41 5.04 -11.96
N ILE A 380 -15.13 5.51 -10.74
CA ILE A 380 -14.98 4.65 -9.55
C ILE A 380 -16.34 4.10 -9.07
N LEU A 381 -17.40 4.90 -9.07
CA LEU A 381 -18.70 4.47 -8.54
C LEU A 381 -19.34 3.35 -9.37
N PRO A 382 -19.34 3.39 -10.73
CA PRO A 382 -19.80 2.26 -11.53
C PRO A 382 -19.01 0.97 -11.26
N GLN A 383 -17.70 1.06 -11.03
CA GLN A 383 -16.86 -0.10 -10.70
C GLN A 383 -17.21 -0.70 -9.33
N LEU A 384 -17.53 0.14 -8.33
CA LEU A 384 -17.99 -0.34 -7.02
C LEU A 384 -19.37 -0.99 -7.10
N ALA A 385 -20.30 -0.40 -7.85
CA ALA A 385 -21.66 -0.90 -8.02
C ALA A 385 -21.69 -2.20 -8.85
N SER A 386 -20.85 -2.29 -9.88
CA SER A 386 -20.70 -3.48 -10.71
C SER A 386 -19.23 -3.86 -10.83
N PRO A 387 -18.68 -4.61 -9.85
CA PRO A 387 -17.28 -5.02 -9.87
C PRO A 387 -16.91 -5.81 -11.13
N LYS A 388 -17.89 -6.45 -11.81
CA LYS A 388 -17.67 -7.17 -13.08
C LYS A 388 -17.19 -6.27 -14.23
N SER A 389 -17.36 -4.96 -14.13
CA SER A 389 -16.86 -3.97 -15.11
C SER A 389 -15.35 -3.75 -15.03
N ILE A 390 -14.70 -4.15 -13.94
CA ILE A 390 -13.27 -3.95 -13.73
C ILE A 390 -12.49 -4.98 -14.57
N PRO A 391 -11.68 -4.57 -15.56
CA PRO A 391 -11.04 -5.49 -16.50
C PRO A 391 -9.91 -6.32 -15.89
N GLN A 392 -9.20 -5.76 -14.91
CA GLN A 392 -8.13 -6.43 -14.16
C GLN A 392 -8.19 -6.03 -12.70
N ARG A 393 -7.88 -6.98 -11.80
CA ARG A 393 -7.87 -6.72 -10.36
C ARG A 393 -6.59 -7.20 -9.70
N ARG A 394 -6.14 -6.46 -8.69
CA ARG A 394 -5.05 -6.87 -7.81
C ARG A 394 -5.48 -8.07 -6.97
N VAL A 395 -4.63 -9.09 -6.91
CA VAL A 395 -4.80 -10.31 -6.12
C VAL A 395 -3.50 -10.69 -5.44
N GLY A 396 -3.60 -11.51 -4.39
CA GLY A 396 -2.47 -12.24 -3.83
C GLY A 396 -2.31 -13.59 -4.52
N LEU A 397 -1.08 -14.01 -4.74
CA LEU A 397 -0.69 -15.32 -5.26
C LEU A 397 0.20 -16.05 -4.25
N SER A 398 -0.04 -17.35 -4.08
CA SER A 398 0.97 -18.29 -3.59
C SER A 398 1.59 -18.98 -4.79
N VAL A 399 2.92 -18.95 -4.90
CA VAL A 399 3.66 -19.47 -6.07
C VAL A 399 4.47 -20.69 -5.66
N GLU A 400 4.48 -21.70 -6.52
CA GLU A 400 5.25 -22.93 -6.35
C GLU A 400 6.73 -22.64 -6.01
N LYS A 401 7.32 -23.53 -5.20
CA LYS A 401 8.71 -23.42 -4.74
C LYS A 401 9.68 -23.28 -5.93
N GLY A 402 10.67 -22.42 -5.75
CA GLY A 402 11.69 -22.11 -6.75
C GLY A 402 12.12 -20.66 -6.67
N PRO A 403 12.76 -20.11 -7.73
CA PRO A 403 13.02 -18.68 -7.81
C PRO A 403 11.71 -17.88 -7.67
N PRO A 404 11.70 -16.80 -6.87
CA PRO A 404 10.49 -16.01 -6.65
C PRO A 404 10.04 -15.32 -7.94
N ALA A 405 8.72 -15.24 -8.13
CA ALA A 405 8.15 -14.36 -9.13
C ALA A 405 8.42 -12.91 -8.73
N ARG A 406 9.17 -12.19 -9.55
CA ARG A 406 9.46 -10.77 -9.35
C ARG A 406 8.47 -9.93 -10.15
N GLU A 407 8.45 -8.63 -9.87
CA GLU A 407 7.75 -7.64 -10.68
C GLU A 407 8.02 -7.86 -12.18
N GLY A 408 6.96 -7.72 -12.98
CA GLY A 408 6.98 -7.95 -14.42
C GLY A 408 6.82 -9.41 -14.84
N ALA A 409 6.84 -10.37 -13.91
CA ALA A 409 6.60 -11.77 -14.25
C ALA A 409 5.16 -11.96 -14.77
N VAL A 410 5.04 -12.63 -15.91
CA VAL A 410 3.75 -12.83 -16.59
C VAL A 410 2.94 -13.90 -15.88
N VAL A 411 1.68 -13.58 -15.57
CA VAL A 411 0.70 -14.54 -15.06
C VAL A 411 -0.04 -15.15 -16.25
N VAL A 412 -0.13 -16.48 -16.26
CA VAL A 412 -0.83 -17.26 -17.28
C VAL A 412 -1.97 -18.08 -16.68
N ASP A 413 -3.05 -18.20 -17.45
CA ASP A 413 -4.09 -19.19 -17.22
C ASP A 413 -3.62 -20.54 -17.76
N ILE A 414 -3.84 -21.58 -16.96
CA ILE A 414 -3.42 -22.96 -17.23
C ILE A 414 -4.60 -23.92 -17.32
N SER A 415 -5.83 -23.42 -17.49
CA SER A 415 -7.01 -24.25 -17.71
C SER A 415 -6.89 -25.15 -18.94
N ASP A 416 -6.16 -24.70 -19.97
CA ASP A 416 -5.66 -25.51 -21.07
C ASP A 416 -4.12 -25.54 -21.04
N PRO A 417 -3.50 -26.58 -20.48
CA PRO A 417 -2.04 -26.69 -20.39
C PRO A 417 -1.33 -26.70 -21.74
N ALA A 418 -2.02 -27.05 -22.83
CA ALA A 418 -1.44 -27.03 -24.18
C ALA A 418 -1.33 -25.60 -24.74
N ASN A 419 -2.18 -24.67 -24.26
CA ASN A 419 -2.26 -23.29 -24.75
C ASN A 419 -2.36 -22.29 -23.60
N PRO A 420 -1.28 -22.09 -22.81
CA PRO A 420 -1.30 -21.14 -21.70
C PRO A 420 -1.49 -19.71 -22.21
N VAL A 421 -2.54 -19.04 -21.69
CA VAL A 421 -2.91 -17.68 -22.12
C VAL A 421 -2.39 -16.66 -21.11
N GLU A 422 -1.82 -15.55 -21.58
CA GLU A 422 -1.41 -14.46 -20.70
C GLU A 422 -2.63 -13.71 -20.16
N VAL A 423 -2.72 -13.63 -18.83
CA VAL A 423 -3.88 -13.09 -18.13
C VAL A 423 -3.54 -12.05 -17.08
N GLY A 424 -2.26 -11.78 -16.84
CA GLY A 424 -1.88 -10.82 -15.83
C GLY A 424 -0.39 -10.60 -15.71
N ILE A 425 -0.03 -9.79 -14.72
CA ILE A 425 1.35 -9.43 -14.42
C ILE A 425 1.55 -9.30 -12.92
N VAL A 426 2.66 -9.82 -12.42
CA VAL A 426 3.12 -9.66 -11.04
C VAL A 426 3.64 -8.24 -10.86
N THR A 427 3.21 -7.58 -9.79
CA THR A 427 3.63 -6.22 -9.40
C THR A 427 4.64 -6.24 -8.25
N SER A 428 4.47 -7.15 -7.30
CA SER A 428 5.39 -7.34 -6.18
C SER A 428 5.56 -8.82 -5.88
N GLY A 429 6.76 -9.26 -5.51
CA GLY A 429 6.94 -10.67 -5.13
C GLY A 429 8.31 -11.02 -4.55
N LEU A 430 8.28 -11.83 -3.50
CA LEU A 430 9.44 -12.28 -2.73
C LEU A 430 9.11 -13.57 -1.93
N PRO A 431 10.13 -14.31 -1.46
CA PRO A 431 9.96 -15.36 -0.47
C PRO A 431 9.59 -14.75 0.89
N SER A 432 8.49 -15.20 1.49
CA SER A 432 8.02 -14.74 2.81
C SER A 432 8.82 -15.40 3.94
N PRO A 433 9.53 -14.64 4.79
CA PRO A 433 10.19 -15.18 5.97
C PRO A 433 9.19 -15.84 6.95
N SER A 434 8.05 -15.19 7.21
CA SER A 434 7.06 -15.68 8.17
C SER A 434 6.38 -16.98 7.74
N LEU A 435 6.39 -17.29 6.44
CA LEU A 435 5.81 -18.50 5.86
C LEU A 435 6.89 -19.50 5.41
N GLY A 436 8.04 -19.52 6.08
CA GLY A 436 9.09 -20.52 5.85
C GLY A 436 9.73 -20.43 4.46
N GLY A 437 9.77 -19.24 3.87
CA GLY A 437 10.31 -19.00 2.53
C GLY A 437 9.35 -19.31 1.39
N ALA A 438 8.05 -19.49 1.66
CA ALA A 438 7.04 -19.63 0.61
C ALA A 438 7.03 -18.39 -0.30
N ASN A 439 6.97 -18.58 -1.62
CA ASN A 439 6.93 -17.47 -2.57
C ASN A 439 5.53 -16.87 -2.60
N ILE A 440 5.43 -15.59 -2.26
CA ILE A 440 4.19 -14.81 -2.33
C ILE A 440 4.35 -13.66 -3.33
N ALA A 441 3.25 -13.27 -3.96
CA ALA A 441 3.26 -12.18 -4.92
C ALA A 441 1.91 -11.45 -4.98
N MET A 442 1.95 -10.15 -5.25
CA MET A 442 0.79 -9.40 -5.75
C MET A 442 0.81 -9.36 -7.27
N ALA A 443 -0.35 -9.43 -7.89
CA ALA A 443 -0.49 -9.36 -9.34
C ALA A 443 -1.82 -8.74 -9.75
N TYR A 444 -1.88 -8.15 -10.94
CA TYR A 444 -3.14 -7.85 -11.60
C TYR A 444 -3.51 -8.99 -12.54
N VAL A 445 -4.71 -9.55 -12.39
CA VAL A 445 -5.24 -10.62 -13.23
C VAL A 445 -6.52 -10.20 -13.92
N LYS A 446 -6.76 -10.73 -15.13
CA LYS A 446 -7.98 -10.50 -15.92
C LYS A 446 -9.24 -10.84 -15.11
N GLN A 447 -10.30 -10.13 -15.46
CA GLN A 447 -11.60 -10.33 -14.84
C GLN A 447 -12.09 -11.78 -14.96
N GLY A 448 -12.69 -12.29 -13.88
CA GLY A 448 -13.07 -13.71 -13.75
C GLY A 448 -12.02 -14.61 -13.12
N LEU A 449 -10.74 -14.20 -13.08
CA LEU A 449 -9.64 -15.00 -12.54
C LEU A 449 -9.14 -14.53 -11.16
N HIS A 450 -9.87 -13.61 -10.52
CA HIS A 450 -9.47 -13.01 -9.23
C HIS A 450 -10.04 -13.74 -8.00
N THR A 451 -10.79 -14.82 -8.20
CA THR A 451 -11.44 -15.55 -7.11
C THR A 451 -10.42 -16.36 -6.33
N LYS A 452 -10.52 -16.35 -4.99
CA LYS A 452 -9.67 -17.20 -4.14
C LYS A 452 -9.80 -18.67 -4.55
N GLY A 453 -8.66 -19.35 -4.70
CA GLY A 453 -8.59 -20.74 -5.14
C GLY A 453 -8.44 -20.94 -6.65
N THR A 454 -8.54 -19.88 -7.47
CA THR A 454 -8.25 -19.98 -8.91
C THR A 454 -6.80 -20.42 -9.12
N GLU A 455 -6.61 -21.50 -9.88
CA GLU A 455 -5.30 -21.99 -10.29
C GLU A 455 -4.80 -21.20 -11.50
N LEU A 456 -3.57 -20.72 -11.42
CA LEU A 456 -2.86 -19.98 -12.45
C LEU A 456 -1.43 -20.51 -12.52
N ALA A 457 -0.60 -19.89 -13.35
CA ALA A 457 0.84 -20.04 -13.25
C ALA A 457 1.55 -18.72 -13.53
N VAL A 458 2.83 -18.67 -13.18
CA VAL A 458 3.69 -17.51 -13.43
C VAL A 458 4.93 -17.95 -14.21
N LYS A 459 5.28 -17.19 -15.25
CA LYS A 459 6.51 -17.40 -16.02
C LYS A 459 7.69 -16.81 -15.24
N VAL A 460 8.55 -17.67 -14.69
CA VAL A 460 9.76 -17.30 -13.94
C VAL A 460 10.98 -17.92 -14.60
N ARG A 461 11.90 -17.09 -15.11
CA ARG A 461 13.15 -17.53 -15.77
C ARG A 461 12.89 -18.62 -16.83
N ASN A 462 11.94 -18.37 -17.74
CA ASN A 462 11.50 -19.30 -18.80
C ASN A 462 10.84 -20.61 -18.33
N LYS A 463 10.52 -20.74 -17.03
CA LYS A 463 9.75 -21.88 -16.50
C LYS A 463 8.38 -21.42 -16.04
N VAL A 464 7.36 -22.22 -16.36
CA VAL A 464 6.00 -22.03 -15.84
C VAL A 464 5.93 -22.64 -14.44
N ARG A 465 5.59 -21.82 -13.45
CA ARG A 465 5.45 -22.22 -12.04
C ARG A 465 4.00 -22.13 -11.63
N LYS A 466 3.43 -23.19 -11.05
CA LYS A 466 2.04 -23.14 -10.60
C LYS A 466 1.84 -22.04 -9.56
N ALA A 467 0.69 -21.39 -9.59
CA ALA A 467 0.30 -20.39 -8.63
C ALA A 467 -1.18 -20.51 -8.29
N THR A 468 -1.57 -20.08 -7.10
CA THR A 468 -2.97 -20.08 -6.68
C THR A 468 -3.32 -18.70 -6.14
N VAL A 469 -4.47 -18.19 -6.55
CA VAL A 469 -5.03 -16.96 -6.00
C VAL A 469 -5.42 -17.17 -4.54
N VAL A 470 -4.89 -16.34 -3.65
CA VAL A 470 -5.11 -16.40 -2.20
C VAL A 470 -5.62 -15.06 -1.67
N GLY A 471 -6.19 -15.09 -0.46
CA GLY A 471 -6.59 -13.88 0.24
C GLY A 471 -5.38 -13.12 0.76
N MET A 472 -5.50 -11.80 0.83
CA MET A 472 -4.55 -10.93 1.53
C MET A 472 -5.23 -10.34 2.78
N PRO A 473 -4.49 -10.15 3.88
CA PRO A 473 -3.05 -10.40 4.03
C PRO A 473 -2.70 -11.91 4.08
N TRP A 474 -1.45 -12.26 3.78
CA TRP A 474 -0.93 -13.63 3.95
C TRP A 474 -0.65 -13.95 5.41
N VAL A 475 -0.17 -12.95 6.15
CA VAL A 475 0.03 -13.01 7.60
C VAL A 475 -0.99 -12.06 8.24
N PRO A 476 -1.89 -12.55 9.13
CA PRO A 476 -2.90 -11.71 9.75
C PRO A 476 -2.30 -10.49 10.45
N SER A 477 -2.90 -9.32 10.22
CA SER A 477 -2.46 -8.09 10.90
C SER A 477 -2.80 -8.12 12.39
N LYS A 478 -1.91 -7.57 13.22
CA LYS A 478 -2.03 -7.49 14.68
C LYS A 478 -2.24 -6.06 15.18
N PHE A 479 -2.98 -5.26 14.41
CA PHE A 479 -3.32 -3.88 14.79
C PHE A 479 -4.03 -3.84 16.15
N TYR A 480 -3.58 -2.95 17.04
CA TYR A 480 -4.18 -2.80 18.35
C TYR A 480 -5.54 -2.10 18.28
N ARG A 481 -6.61 -2.79 18.63
CA ARG A 481 -7.99 -2.30 18.54
C ARG A 481 -8.71 -2.44 19.89
N PRO A 482 -9.79 -1.67 20.13
CA PRO A 482 -10.66 -1.92 21.28
C PRO A 482 -11.18 -3.36 21.26
N GLN A 483 -11.29 -3.98 22.44
CA GLN A 483 -11.83 -5.34 22.59
C GLN A 483 -13.33 -5.39 22.32
#